data_AF-A0A3P6RSX3-F1
#
_entry.id   AF-A0A3P6RSX3-F1
#
_cell.length_a   1.000
_cell.length_b   1.000
_cell.length_c   1.000
_cell.angle_alpha   90.00
_cell.angle_beta   90.00
_cell.angle_gamma   90.00
#
_symmetry.space_group_name_H-M   'P 1'
#
loop_
_entity.id
_entity.type
_entity.pdbx_description
1 polymer ?
#
loop_
_entity_poly.entity_id
_entity_poly.type
_entity_poly.pdbx_seq_one_letter_code
_entity_poly.pdbx_strand_id
1 'polypeptide(L)'
;MAAAEGMSPEDVKKHTVESLSVIPVGDGHHGRDFYKFFFTNYPEVRKFYKGAEEFKADDVQKSERFDKLGDAILLFVHVLANTYDNEPVFRAFTRRTMKEHFDRGVDPKYWKVS
;
A
#
# COMPACT_ATOMS: atom_id res chain seq x y z
N MET A 1 -12.36 14.56 -31.00
CA MET A 1 -11.28 14.61 -29.99
C MET A 1 -11.07 13.17 -29.56
N ALA A 2 -10.00 12.53 -30.02
CA ALA A 2 -9.69 11.16 -29.63
C ALA A 2 -9.37 11.16 -28.14
N ALA A 3 -10.05 10.31 -27.35
CA ALA A 3 -9.61 10.02 -26.00
C ALA A 3 -8.17 9.51 -26.10
N ALA A 4 -7.26 9.99 -25.25
CA ALA A 4 -5.98 9.32 -25.09
C ALA A 4 -6.29 7.85 -24.76
N GLU A 5 -5.82 6.92 -25.59
CA GLU A 5 -5.94 5.49 -25.34
C GLU A 5 -5.12 5.18 -24.08
N GLY A 6 -5.77 5.26 -22.92
CA GLY A 6 -5.23 4.75 -21.68
C GLY A 6 -5.06 3.23 -21.80
N MET A 7 -4.03 2.72 -21.13
CA MET A 7 -3.80 1.28 -20.96
C MET A 7 -5.10 0.59 -20.50
N SER A 8 -5.44 -0.56 -21.10
CA SER A 8 -6.64 -1.32 -20.71
C SER A 8 -6.55 -1.78 -19.24
N PRO A 9 -7.67 -1.99 -18.52
CA PRO A 9 -7.62 -2.53 -17.17
C PRO A 9 -6.86 -3.86 -17.06
N GLU A 10 -6.97 -4.71 -18.07
CA GLU A 10 -6.25 -5.98 -18.17
C GLU A 10 -4.74 -5.76 -18.28
N ASP A 11 -4.30 -4.79 -19.09
CA ASP A 11 -2.89 -4.42 -19.22
C ASP A 11 -2.36 -3.79 -17.92
N VAL A 12 -3.14 -2.94 -17.26
CA VAL A 12 -2.76 -2.36 -15.95
C VAL A 12 -2.58 -3.47 -14.92
N LYS A 13 -3.52 -4.41 -14.83
CA LYS A 13 -3.38 -5.59 -13.96
C LYS A 13 -2.12 -6.37 -14.30
N LYS A 14 -1.92 -6.72 -15.57
CA LYS A 14 -0.79 -7.52 -16.04
C LYS A 14 0.54 -6.89 -15.60
N HIS A 15 0.77 -5.62 -15.95
CA HIS A 15 2.01 -4.93 -15.62
C HIS A 15 2.20 -4.73 -14.11
N THR A 16 1.12 -4.41 -13.38
CA THR A 16 1.20 -4.22 -11.93
C THR A 16 1.53 -5.55 -11.23
N VAL A 17 0.83 -6.64 -11.57
CA VAL A 17 1.10 -7.97 -11.01
C VAL A 17 2.53 -8.45 -11.35
N GLU A 18 2.98 -8.23 -12.58
CA GLU A 18 4.36 -8.57 -12.99
C GLU A 18 5.40 -7.84 -12.14
N SER A 19 5.21 -6.53 -11.89
CA SER A 19 6.12 -5.76 -11.03
C SER A 19 6.16 -6.22 -9.58
N LEU A 20 5.08 -6.83 -9.08
CA LEU A 20 4.99 -7.37 -7.72
C LEU A 20 5.60 -8.78 -7.58
N SER A 21 6.05 -9.41 -8.67
CA SER A 21 6.63 -10.76 -8.64
C SER A 21 7.90 -10.89 -7.79
N VAL A 22 8.63 -9.78 -7.61
CA VAL A 22 9.85 -9.73 -6.77
C VAL A 22 9.56 -9.55 -5.28
N ILE A 23 8.29 -9.31 -4.91
CA ILE A 23 7.83 -9.13 -3.53
C ILE A 23 6.53 -9.94 -3.31
N PRO A 24 6.61 -11.28 -3.33
CA PRO A 24 5.44 -12.14 -3.15
C PRO A 24 4.82 -11.99 -1.75
N VAL A 25 3.51 -12.26 -1.64
CA VAL A 25 2.81 -12.29 -0.34
C VAL A 25 3.19 -13.55 0.43
N GLY A 26 3.42 -13.40 1.74
CA GLY A 26 3.63 -14.53 2.65
C GLY A 26 5.04 -15.13 2.63
N ASP A 27 5.99 -14.47 1.95
CA ASP A 27 7.39 -14.85 1.94
C ASP A 27 8.27 -13.63 2.33
N GLY A 28 9.20 -13.86 3.25
CA GLY A 28 10.22 -12.89 3.65
C GLY A 28 9.77 -11.68 4.50
N HIS A 29 10.65 -10.67 4.54
CA HIS A 29 10.48 -9.41 5.28
C HIS A 29 10.14 -8.21 4.36
N HIS A 30 9.69 -8.46 3.13
CA HIS A 30 9.49 -7.43 2.10
C HIS A 30 8.58 -6.29 2.57
N GLY A 31 7.59 -6.60 3.41
CA GLY A 31 6.72 -5.60 4.01
C GLY A 31 7.42 -4.63 4.96
N ARG A 32 8.49 -5.04 5.65
CA ARG A 32 9.27 -4.13 6.52
C ARG A 32 10.10 -3.15 5.74
N ASP A 33 10.64 -3.57 4.60
CA ASP A 33 11.46 -2.70 3.76
C ASP A 33 10.65 -1.54 3.22
N PHE A 34 9.36 -1.78 2.91
CA PHE A 34 8.42 -0.71 2.63
C PHE A 34 8.34 0.29 3.79
N TYR A 35 8.12 -0.15 5.05
CA TYR A 35 8.02 0.78 6.18
C TYR A 35 9.36 1.46 6.50
N LYS A 36 10.49 0.79 6.30
CA LYS A 36 11.81 1.41 6.44
C LYS A 36 11.96 2.56 5.45
N PHE A 37 11.64 2.33 4.18
CA PHE A 37 11.65 3.35 3.15
C PHE A 37 10.65 4.47 3.49
N PHE A 38 9.41 4.11 3.83
CA PHE A 38 8.32 5.05 4.06
C PHE A 38 8.61 5.97 5.25
N PHE A 39 9.06 5.42 6.38
CA PHE A 39 9.39 6.23 7.56
C PHE A 39 10.64 7.06 7.34
N THR A 40 11.59 6.62 6.51
CA THR A 40 12.81 7.39 6.20
C THR A 40 12.50 8.60 5.33
N ASN A 41 11.67 8.42 4.29
CA ASN A 41 11.42 9.46 3.29
C ASN A 41 10.21 10.35 3.61
N TYR A 42 9.26 9.86 4.41
CA TYR A 42 8.03 10.56 4.78
C TYR A 42 7.84 10.55 6.30
N PRO A 43 8.76 11.15 7.08
CA PRO A 43 8.72 11.09 8.55
C PRO A 43 7.45 11.66 9.17
N GLU A 44 6.76 12.57 8.49
CA GLU A 44 5.50 13.18 8.94
C GLU A 44 4.34 12.19 9.05
N VAL A 45 4.42 11.03 8.40
CA VAL A 45 3.38 9.99 8.46
C VAL A 45 3.45 9.16 9.74
N ARG A 46 4.58 9.20 10.46
CA ARG A 46 4.79 8.42 11.70
C ARG A 46 3.78 8.78 12.79
N LYS A 47 3.22 10.00 12.76
CA LYS A 47 2.13 10.44 13.65
C LYS A 47 0.89 9.54 13.62
N PHE A 48 0.68 8.77 12.55
CA PHE A 48 -0.44 7.83 12.44
C PHE A 48 -0.17 6.49 13.12
N TYR A 49 1.08 6.23 13.53
CA TYR A 49 1.52 4.95 14.09
C TYR A 49 1.79 5.11 15.58
N LYS A 50 0.72 5.08 16.40
CA LYS A 50 0.81 5.25 17.85
C LYS A 50 1.89 4.37 18.50
N GLY A 51 2.77 4.94 19.31
CA GLY A 51 3.90 4.26 19.94
C GLY A 51 5.11 4.02 19.02
N ALA A 52 5.07 4.51 17.78
CA ALA A 52 6.14 4.43 16.80
C ALA A 52 6.39 5.79 16.10
N GLU A 53 5.96 6.89 16.72
CA GLU A 53 6.05 8.25 16.18
C GLU A 53 7.50 8.67 15.92
N GLU A 54 8.42 8.21 16.78
CA GLU A 54 9.85 8.53 16.72
C GLU A 54 10.70 7.40 16.11
N PHE A 55 10.07 6.34 15.58
CA PHE A 55 10.82 5.20 15.02
C PHE A 55 11.68 5.64 13.83
N LYS A 56 12.93 5.20 13.85
CA LYS A 56 13.87 5.28 12.72
C LYS A 56 13.87 3.97 11.94
N ALA A 57 14.59 3.97 10.81
CA ALA A 57 14.75 2.82 9.94
C ALA A 57 15.12 1.53 10.69
N ASP A 58 16.07 1.61 11.63
CA ASP A 58 16.54 0.45 12.38
C ASP A 58 15.50 -0.08 13.40
N ASP A 59 14.65 0.80 13.94
CA ASP A 59 13.59 0.40 14.87
C ASP A 59 12.49 -0.39 14.14
N VAL A 60 12.12 0.06 12.94
CA VAL A 60 11.19 -0.65 12.04
C VAL A 60 11.73 -2.04 11.70
N GLN A 61 13.01 -2.12 11.37
CA GLN A 61 13.68 -3.37 11.00
C GLN A 61 13.85 -4.36 12.17
N LYS A 62 13.62 -3.94 13.42
CA LYS A 62 13.66 -4.81 14.61
C LYS A 62 12.29 -5.06 15.25
N SER A 63 11.26 -4.32 14.88
CA SER A 63 9.89 -4.46 15.39
C SER A 63 9.00 -5.52 14.68
N GLU A 64 8.53 -6.53 15.41
CA GLU A 64 7.52 -7.51 14.94
C GLU A 64 6.18 -6.89 14.52
N ARG A 65 5.84 -5.72 15.08
CA ARG A 65 4.65 -4.96 14.65
C ARG A 65 4.73 -4.64 13.16
N PHE A 66 5.92 -4.31 12.67
CA PHE A 66 6.13 -3.94 11.28
C PHE A 66 6.28 -5.13 10.34
N ASP A 67 6.52 -6.35 10.86
CA ASP A 67 6.30 -7.58 10.09
C ASP A 67 4.81 -7.71 9.76
N LYS A 68 3.93 -7.65 10.79
CA LYS A 68 2.48 -7.78 10.61
C LYS A 68 1.87 -6.68 9.74
N LEU A 69 2.29 -5.43 9.96
CA LEU A 69 1.85 -4.30 9.14
C LEU A 69 2.38 -4.42 7.71
N GLY A 70 3.60 -4.94 7.55
CA GLY A 70 4.25 -5.20 6.27
C GLY A 70 3.50 -6.21 5.43
N ASP A 71 3.15 -7.35 6.01
CA ASP A 71 2.37 -8.40 5.35
C ASP A 71 0.99 -7.88 4.94
N ALA A 72 0.34 -7.12 5.82
CA ALA A 72 -0.98 -6.55 5.55
C ALA A 72 -0.96 -5.55 4.38
N ILE A 73 0.00 -4.62 4.34
CA ILE A 73 0.07 -3.65 3.24
C ILE A 73 0.44 -4.32 1.92
N LEU A 74 1.37 -5.29 1.95
CA LEU A 74 1.76 -6.03 0.75
C LEU A 74 0.58 -6.82 0.19
N LEU A 75 -0.16 -7.54 1.05
CA LEU A 75 -1.41 -8.20 0.66
C LEU A 75 -2.40 -7.24 0.02
N PHE A 76 -2.59 -6.04 0.59
CA PHE A 76 -3.55 -5.06 0.06
C PHE A 76 -3.14 -4.56 -1.32
N VAL A 77 -1.85 -4.31 -1.55
CA VAL A 77 -1.30 -3.93 -2.87
C VAL A 77 -1.50 -5.05 -3.89
N HIS A 78 -1.25 -6.31 -3.51
CA HIS A 78 -1.50 -7.47 -4.36
C HIS A 78 -2.99 -7.64 -4.70
N VAL A 79 -3.90 -7.42 -3.74
CA VAL A 79 -5.36 -7.46 -3.99
C VAL A 79 -5.77 -6.36 -4.97
N LEU A 80 -5.27 -5.13 -4.80
CA LEU A 80 -5.55 -4.03 -5.73
C LEU A 80 -5.09 -4.37 -7.15
N ALA A 81 -3.87 -4.89 -7.30
CA ALA A 81 -3.35 -5.29 -8.61
C ALA A 81 -4.17 -6.41 -9.26
N ASN A 82 -4.46 -7.48 -8.51
CA ASN A 82 -5.16 -8.66 -9.04
C ASN A 82 -6.64 -8.42 -9.36
N THR A 83 -7.25 -7.39 -8.78
CA THR A 83 -8.68 -7.08 -8.97
C THR A 83 -8.92 -5.89 -9.89
N TYR A 84 -7.88 -5.25 -10.43
CA TYR A 84 -8.01 -4.01 -11.22
C TYR A 84 -8.91 -4.17 -12.45
N ASP A 85 -8.86 -5.32 -13.11
CA ASP A 85 -9.71 -5.69 -14.26
C ASP A 85 -11.16 -6.06 -13.86
N ASN A 86 -11.45 -6.17 -12.56
CA ASN A 86 -12.78 -6.41 -12.02
C ASN A 86 -13.28 -5.17 -11.28
N GLU A 87 -13.79 -4.19 -12.03
CA GLU A 87 -14.15 -2.87 -11.52
C GLU A 87 -15.08 -2.90 -10.29
N PRO A 88 -16.16 -3.70 -10.23
CA PRO A 88 -17.00 -3.78 -9.03
C PRO A 88 -16.24 -4.19 -7.77
N VAL A 89 -15.37 -5.20 -7.88
CA VAL A 89 -14.57 -5.71 -6.75
C VAL A 89 -13.50 -4.71 -6.34
N PHE A 90 -12.76 -4.17 -7.31
CA PHE A 90 -11.74 -3.14 -7.08
C PHE A 90 -12.33 -1.92 -6.36
N ARG A 91 -13.47 -1.41 -6.84
CA ARG A 91 -14.17 -0.28 -6.23
C ARG A 91 -14.71 -0.59 -4.84
N ALA A 92 -15.22 -1.80 -4.59
CA ALA A 92 -15.69 -2.19 -3.27
C ALA A 92 -14.54 -2.27 -2.27
N PHE A 93 -13.42 -2.88 -2.66
CA PHE A 93 -12.23 -2.99 -1.83
C PHE A 93 -11.63 -1.61 -1.51
N THR A 94 -11.41 -0.77 -2.53
CA THR A 94 -10.89 0.60 -2.35
C THR A 94 -11.77 1.44 -1.43
N ARG A 95 -13.09 1.46 -1.63
CA ARG A 95 -14.03 2.19 -0.74
C ARG A 95 -13.93 1.73 0.70
N ARG A 96 -13.87 0.41 0.93
CA ARG A 96 -13.72 -0.16 2.28
C ARG A 96 -12.40 0.30 2.91
N THR A 97 -11.28 0.14 2.20
CA THR A 97 -9.96 0.54 2.68
C THR A 97 -9.91 2.03 2.99
N MET A 98 -10.43 2.89 2.10
CA MET A 98 -10.49 4.33 2.34
C MET A 98 -11.33 4.67 3.58
N LYS A 99 -12.47 4.02 3.77
CA LYS A 99 -13.34 4.24 4.93
C LYS A 99 -12.63 3.87 6.24
N GLU A 100 -11.98 2.70 6.30
CA GLU A 100 -11.28 2.24 7.50
C GLU A 100 -10.17 3.20 7.94
N HIS A 101 -9.50 3.85 7.00
CA HIS A 101 -8.47 4.86 7.29
C HIS A 101 -9.06 6.23 7.64
N PHE A 102 -10.16 6.63 6.99
CA PHE A 102 -10.90 7.84 7.34
C PHE A 102 -11.39 7.78 8.79
N ASP A 103 -11.97 6.64 9.20
CA ASP A 103 -12.46 6.42 10.56
C ASP A 103 -11.32 6.48 11.61
N ARG A 104 -10.07 6.28 11.19
CA ARG A 104 -8.86 6.40 12.03
C ARG A 104 -8.25 7.81 12.02
N GLY A 105 -8.88 8.76 11.34
CA GLY A 105 -8.43 10.16 11.27
C GLY A 105 -7.34 10.42 10.22
N VAL A 106 -7.18 9.55 9.22
CA VAL A 106 -6.27 9.81 8.09
C VAL A 106 -6.95 10.78 7.12
N ASP A 107 -6.30 11.92 6.88
CA ASP A 107 -6.79 12.96 5.96
C ASP A 107 -6.90 12.40 4.53
N PRO A 108 -8.06 12.55 3.85
CA PRO A 108 -8.25 12.07 2.48
C PRO A 108 -7.21 12.57 1.47
N LYS A 109 -6.51 13.68 1.73
CA LYS A 109 -5.44 14.18 0.85
C LYS A 109 -4.31 13.16 0.65
N TYR A 110 -4.08 12.27 1.61
CA TYR A 110 -3.02 11.26 1.52
C TYR A 110 -3.29 10.18 0.45
N TRP A 111 -4.50 10.10 -0.12
CA TRP A 111 -4.81 9.18 -1.23
C TRP A 111 -4.38 9.69 -2.61
N LYS A 112 -4.07 10.97 -2.73
CA LYS A 112 -3.67 11.61 -4.00
C LYS A 112 -2.34 12.36 -3.84
N VAL A 113 -1.40 11.79 -3.11
CA VAL A 113 -0.05 12.36 -3.02
C VAL A 113 0.57 12.24 -4.42
N SER A 114 0.60 13.37 -5.12
CA SER A 114 1.19 13.56 -6.44
C SER A 114 2.55 14.22 -6.31
#